data_AF-A0A6J0LTT3-F1
#
_entry.id   AF-A0A6J0LTT3-F1
#
_cell.length_a   1.000
_cell.length_b   1.000
_cell.length_c   1.000
_cell.angle_alpha   90.00
_cell.angle_beta   90.00
_cell.angle_gamma   90.00
#
_symmetry.space_group_name_H-M   'P 1'
#
loop_
_entity.id
_entity.type
_entity.pdbx_description
1 polymer ?
#
loop_
_entity_poly.entity_id
_entity_poly.type
_entity_poly.pdbx_seq_one_letter_code
_entity_poly.pdbx_strand_id
1 'polypeptide(L)'
;MDRISQLPEHLLLKILSLLPSTKDVVATMVLSKRWQFLWTLVPRLIYDDGNNNITKESFSRFVDRSLLLHVAPVLESLQLKLGEKSSDVNIGVWARTIARRHVRELVIEIDRTSCTTPAIIPKSLYTLSGMLVTLKLKSMVLVDDVASPVSFSSLKILSLDNIKYPGGDESVNRLLTNCPVLEDLFVNRCPDGDNVTVFTVRVPSLKILTMCNKQKTSNDAERVVIDTPSLETLTFDDFTGCVFETEMPNIVKADIDIMYSHSEKILCSITPVKDLLLCLSSSKDTNPGGCAFHRLVDFTLCRCDKQWLNILMCVLRGSPKLRGLKLDQYHGSQANQPSPCWSEPSLVPECLLSSLETLEWADYEGTKEEKEVVEYILRNGSCLKRVTISSKPTDPEEKLEMIKELALSFRRSPICQLVFN
;
A
#
# COMPACT_ATOMS: atom_id res chain seq x y z
N MET A 1 -41.32 11.20 23.54
CA MET A 1 -40.25 12.00 24.19
C MET A 1 -38.99 11.87 23.37
N ASP A 2 -38.35 12.99 23.04
CA ASP A 2 -37.03 12.98 22.41
C ASP A 2 -35.96 12.68 23.47
N ARG A 3 -35.63 11.40 23.62
CA ARG A 3 -34.64 10.91 24.60
C ARG A 3 -33.21 11.21 24.16
N ILE A 4 -32.97 11.40 22.86
CA ILE A 4 -31.62 11.65 22.33
C ILE A 4 -31.23 13.10 22.62
N SER A 5 -32.15 14.05 22.47
CA SER A 5 -31.94 15.45 22.88
C SER A 5 -31.68 15.64 24.37
N GLN A 6 -31.82 14.62 25.23
CA GLN A 6 -31.46 14.71 26.65
C GLN A 6 -29.98 14.40 26.92
N LEU A 7 -29.26 13.84 25.94
CA LEU A 7 -27.84 13.53 26.10
C LEU A 7 -27.01 14.81 26.27
N PRO A 8 -25.88 14.74 26.99
CA PRO A 8 -24.88 15.82 27.02
C PRO A 8 -24.39 16.20 25.61
N GLU A 9 -24.04 17.48 25.42
CA GLU A 9 -23.59 18.01 24.13
C GLU A 9 -22.42 17.23 23.53
N HIS A 10 -21.40 16.90 24.33
CA HIS A 10 -20.24 16.13 23.86
C HIS A 10 -20.62 14.76 23.28
N LEU A 11 -21.67 14.11 23.80
CA LEU A 11 -22.17 12.84 23.24
C LEU A 11 -22.93 13.08 21.94
N LEU A 12 -23.69 14.18 21.83
CA LEU A 12 -24.36 14.56 20.59
C LEU A 12 -23.36 14.87 19.48
N LEU A 13 -22.29 15.63 19.78
CA LEU A 13 -21.21 15.90 18.83
C LEU A 13 -20.49 14.61 18.41
N LYS A 14 -20.28 13.68 19.34
CA LYS A 14 -19.73 12.37 19.03
C LYS A 14 -20.65 11.57 18.11
N ILE A 15 -21.96 11.53 18.37
CA ILE A 15 -22.94 10.89 17.48
C ILE A 15 -22.90 11.52 16.09
N LEU A 16 -22.92 12.86 16.01
CA LEU A 16 -22.86 13.59 14.75
C LEU A 16 -21.56 13.32 13.98
N SER A 17 -20.42 13.16 14.66
CA SER A 17 -19.13 12.86 14.02
C SER A 17 -19.06 11.46 13.38
N LEU A 18 -19.99 10.57 13.74
CA LEU A 18 -20.13 9.24 13.14
C LEU A 18 -21.01 9.24 11.88
N LEU A 19 -21.70 10.35 11.58
CA LEU A 19 -22.48 10.46 10.35
C LEU A 19 -21.55 10.49 9.13
N PRO A 20 -21.99 9.91 7.99
CA PRO A 20 -21.11 9.69 6.85
C PRO A 20 -20.76 10.98 6.08
N SER A 21 -21.60 12.02 6.16
CA SER A 21 -21.34 13.30 5.47
C SER A 21 -21.77 14.53 6.29
N THR A 22 -21.12 15.68 6.04
CA THR A 22 -21.53 16.96 6.64
C THR A 22 -22.96 17.34 6.25
N LYS A 23 -23.46 16.89 5.09
CA LYS A 23 -24.85 17.12 4.67
C LYS A 23 -25.82 16.46 5.64
N ASP A 24 -25.54 15.23 6.06
CA ASP A 24 -26.38 14.50 7.02
C ASP A 24 -26.32 15.14 8.40
N VAL A 25 -25.13 15.58 8.81
CA VAL A 25 -24.92 16.35 10.05
C VAL A 25 -25.77 17.62 10.04
N VAL A 26 -25.70 18.42 8.98
CA VAL A 26 -26.47 19.66 8.84
C VAL A 26 -27.96 19.35 8.79
N ALA A 27 -28.39 18.26 8.14
CA ALA A 27 -29.79 17.86 8.09
C ALA A 27 -30.39 17.61 9.49
N THR A 28 -29.59 17.22 10.48
CA THR A 28 -30.07 17.06 11.87
C THR A 28 -30.56 18.37 12.51
N MET A 29 -30.21 19.53 11.94
CA MET A 29 -30.61 20.85 12.46
C MET A 29 -32.14 21.03 12.55
N VAL A 30 -32.90 20.27 11.76
CA VAL A 30 -34.37 20.34 11.72
C VAL A 30 -35.05 19.48 12.79
N LEU A 31 -34.30 18.63 13.50
CA LEU A 31 -34.86 17.70 14.50
C LEU A 31 -35.44 18.43 15.72
N SER A 32 -34.72 19.44 16.23
CA SER A 32 -35.23 20.33 17.28
C SER A 32 -34.36 21.58 17.41
N LYS A 33 -34.83 22.56 18.19
CA LYS A 33 -34.05 23.76 18.53
C LYS A 33 -32.67 23.45 19.13
N ARG A 34 -32.54 22.32 19.83
CA ARG A 34 -31.26 21.89 20.42
C ARG A 34 -30.26 21.46 19.35
N TRP A 35 -30.71 20.85 18.26
CA TRP A 35 -29.84 20.36 17.18
C TRP A 35 -29.46 21.43 16.17
N GLN A 36 -30.21 22.54 16.15
CA GLN A 36 -30.09 23.60 15.14
C GLN A 36 -28.65 24.07 14.87
N PHE A 37 -27.82 24.11 15.91
CA PHE A 37 -26.45 24.64 15.84
C PHE A 37 -25.37 23.59 16.15
N LEU A 38 -25.71 22.36 16.51
CA LEU A 38 -24.70 21.36 16.90
C LEU A 38 -23.73 21.03 15.77
N TRP A 39 -24.22 21.06 14.53
CA TRP A 39 -23.41 20.79 13.33
C TRP A 39 -22.22 21.76 13.18
N THR A 40 -22.31 22.99 13.69
CA THR A 40 -21.22 24.00 13.58
C THR A 40 -20.06 23.73 14.54
N LEU A 41 -20.24 22.79 15.47
CA LEU A 41 -19.29 22.41 16.52
C LEU A 41 -18.67 21.03 16.28
N VAL A 42 -19.04 20.34 15.19
CA VAL A 42 -18.57 18.98 14.92
C VAL A 42 -17.10 19.01 14.47
N PRO A 43 -16.21 18.25 15.11
CA PRO A 43 -14.77 18.31 14.82
C PRO A 43 -14.37 17.69 13.47
N ARG A 44 -15.30 17.03 12.78
CA ARG A 44 -15.09 16.31 11.53
C ARG A 44 -16.05 16.77 10.45
N LEU A 45 -15.51 17.21 9.32
CA LEU A 45 -16.26 17.66 8.15
C LEU A 45 -15.93 16.79 6.94
N ILE A 46 -16.95 16.22 6.32
CA ILE A 46 -16.83 15.40 5.11
C ILE A 46 -17.76 15.99 4.05
N TYR A 47 -17.18 16.59 3.02
CA TYR A 47 -17.90 17.09 1.86
C TYR A 47 -17.65 16.15 0.69
N ASP A 48 -18.70 15.49 0.23
CA ASP A 48 -18.65 14.50 -0.84
C ASP A 48 -19.71 14.81 -1.90
N ASP A 49 -19.25 15.00 -3.14
CA ASP A 49 -20.09 15.29 -4.31
C ASP A 49 -20.50 14.01 -5.08
N GLY A 50 -19.88 12.86 -4.81
CA GLY A 50 -19.92 11.66 -5.65
C GLY A 50 -21.26 10.93 -5.77
N ASN A 51 -22.30 11.34 -5.03
CA ASN A 51 -23.54 10.55 -4.93
C ASN A 51 -24.85 11.35 -5.04
N ASN A 52 -24.82 12.59 -5.55
CA ASN A 52 -26.01 13.43 -5.59
C ASN A 52 -26.26 14.07 -6.98
N ASN A 53 -27.53 14.23 -7.36
CA ASN A 53 -27.98 15.09 -8.47
C ASN A 53 -27.79 16.60 -8.19
N ILE A 54 -26.80 16.96 -7.38
CA ILE A 54 -26.52 18.34 -6.99
C ILE A 54 -25.62 18.95 -8.06
N THR A 55 -25.89 20.22 -8.41
CA THR A 55 -25.02 20.95 -9.34
C THR A 55 -23.74 21.39 -8.63
N LYS A 56 -22.64 21.50 -9.37
CA LYS A 56 -21.35 22.02 -8.87
C LYS A 56 -21.50 23.32 -8.07
N GLU A 57 -22.33 24.27 -8.54
CA GLU A 57 -22.54 25.55 -7.86
C GLU A 57 -23.26 25.37 -6.53
N SER A 58 -24.19 24.43 -6.46
CA SER A 58 -24.95 24.14 -5.25
C SER A 58 -24.09 23.46 -4.21
N PHE A 59 -23.24 22.51 -4.63
CA PHE A 59 -22.22 21.91 -3.77
C PHE A 59 -21.23 22.96 -3.26
N SER A 60 -20.65 23.76 -4.16
CA SER A 60 -19.69 24.80 -3.79
C SER A 60 -20.27 25.80 -2.78
N ARG A 61 -21.50 26.27 -3.03
CA ARG A 61 -22.20 27.18 -2.11
C ARG A 61 -22.47 26.54 -0.74
N PHE A 62 -22.76 25.24 -0.71
CA PHE A 62 -22.93 24.50 0.54
C PHE A 62 -21.62 24.44 1.33
N VAL A 63 -20.51 24.07 0.68
CA VAL A 63 -19.18 24.03 1.30
C VAL A 63 -18.78 25.41 1.83
N ASP A 64 -18.93 26.46 1.00
CA ASP A 64 -18.62 27.84 1.39
C ASP A 64 -19.37 28.27 2.65
N ARG A 65 -20.69 28.09 2.66
CA ARG A 65 -21.54 28.48 3.80
C ARG A 65 -21.24 27.64 5.04
N SER A 66 -21.05 26.34 4.86
CA SER A 66 -20.76 25.42 5.95
C SER A 66 -19.42 25.78 6.62
N LEU A 67 -18.36 25.97 5.83
CA LEU A 67 -17.04 26.37 6.34
C LEU A 67 -17.07 27.76 7.02
N LEU A 68 -17.86 28.70 6.50
CA LEU A 68 -18.00 30.04 7.09
C LEU A 68 -18.71 30.00 8.46
N LEU A 69 -19.75 29.18 8.59
CA LEU A 69 -20.57 29.08 9.79
C LEU A 69 -19.98 28.13 10.83
N HIS A 70 -19.00 27.31 10.45
CA HIS A 70 -18.38 26.35 11.35
C HIS A 70 -17.49 27.04 12.39
N VAL A 71 -17.79 26.86 13.67
CA VAL A 71 -17.16 27.58 14.79
C VAL A 71 -16.38 26.69 15.74
N ALA A 72 -16.31 25.36 15.51
CA ALA A 72 -15.56 24.46 16.39
C ALA A 72 -14.11 24.96 16.61
N PRO A 73 -13.59 24.91 17.85
CA PRO A 73 -12.29 25.47 18.20
C PRO A 73 -11.12 24.73 17.56
N VAL A 74 -11.27 23.42 17.34
CA VAL A 74 -10.29 22.55 16.66
C VAL A 74 -11.05 21.76 15.59
N LEU A 75 -10.52 21.77 14.36
CA LEU A 75 -11.00 20.91 13.29
C LEU A 75 -10.08 19.70 13.19
N GLU A 76 -10.56 18.55 13.66
CA GLU A 76 -9.77 17.32 13.69
C GLU A 76 -9.56 16.78 12.28
N SER A 77 -10.62 16.77 11.46
CA SER A 77 -10.57 16.18 10.12
C SER A 77 -11.45 16.96 9.15
N LEU A 78 -10.90 17.27 7.99
CA LEU A 78 -11.62 17.86 6.87
C LEU A 78 -11.34 17.06 5.59
N GLN A 79 -12.40 16.58 4.98
CA GLN A 79 -12.36 15.78 3.77
C GLN A 79 -13.16 16.46 2.67
N LEU A 80 -12.52 16.69 1.52
CA LEU A 80 -13.10 17.23 0.30
C LEU A 80 -12.99 16.16 -0.78
N LYS A 81 -14.12 15.55 -1.14
CA LYS A 81 -14.22 14.54 -2.19
C LYS A 81 -15.02 15.11 -3.34
N LEU A 82 -14.32 15.48 -4.40
CA LEU A 82 -14.88 16.10 -5.58
C LEU A 82 -15.01 15.05 -6.68
N GLY A 83 -16.26 14.76 -7.05
CA GLY A 83 -16.55 13.93 -8.21
C GLY A 83 -16.29 14.67 -9.52
N GLU A 84 -16.51 13.97 -10.63
CA GLU A 84 -16.27 14.46 -12.00
C GLU A 84 -16.91 15.84 -12.28
N LYS A 85 -18.14 16.05 -11.80
CA LYS A 85 -18.91 17.31 -12.01
C LYS A 85 -18.35 18.53 -11.27
N SER A 86 -17.57 18.30 -10.21
CA SER A 86 -17.01 19.37 -9.35
C SER A 86 -15.48 19.38 -9.35
N SER A 87 -14.87 18.68 -10.30
CA SER A 87 -13.42 18.51 -10.46
C SER A 87 -12.66 19.83 -10.75
N ASP A 88 -13.33 20.80 -11.37
CA ASP A 88 -12.83 22.12 -11.73
C ASP A 88 -13.28 23.21 -10.73
N VAL A 89 -13.76 22.83 -9.53
CA VAL A 89 -14.04 23.79 -8.46
C VAL A 89 -12.73 24.43 -7.98
N ASN A 90 -12.74 25.76 -7.86
CA ASN A 90 -11.62 26.50 -7.29
C ASN A 90 -11.57 26.32 -5.77
N ILE A 91 -10.78 25.34 -5.33
CA ILE A 91 -10.53 25.04 -3.92
C ILE A 91 -9.70 26.11 -3.19
N GLY A 92 -9.21 27.15 -3.88
CA GLY A 92 -8.38 28.21 -3.31
C GLY A 92 -9.08 29.02 -2.22
N VAL A 93 -10.39 29.21 -2.32
CA VAL A 93 -11.18 29.87 -1.26
C VAL A 93 -11.23 28.99 -0.01
N TRP A 94 -11.53 27.71 -0.17
CA TRP A 94 -11.62 26.76 0.93
C TRP A 94 -10.26 26.56 1.59
N ALA A 95 -9.20 26.47 0.81
CA ALA A 95 -7.84 26.33 1.30
C ALA A 95 -7.41 27.45 2.24
N ARG A 96 -7.80 28.71 1.96
CA ARG A 96 -7.53 29.83 2.88
C ARG A 96 -8.30 29.69 4.19
N THR A 97 -9.53 29.21 4.14
CA THR A 97 -10.33 28.96 5.35
C THR A 97 -9.73 27.81 6.15
N ILE A 98 -9.36 26.71 5.51
CA ILE A 98 -8.71 25.54 6.11
C ILE A 98 -7.39 25.93 6.78
N ALA A 99 -6.57 26.73 6.11
CA ALA A 99 -5.28 27.20 6.63
C ALA A 99 -5.39 27.93 7.97
N ARG A 100 -6.51 28.63 8.21
CA ARG A 100 -6.77 29.38 9.45
C ARG A 100 -7.32 28.53 10.60
N ARG A 101 -7.64 27.25 10.35
CA ARG A 101 -8.42 26.40 11.26
C ARG A 101 -7.61 25.27 11.89
N HIS A 102 -6.28 25.30 11.77
CA HIS A 102 -5.35 24.40 12.43
C HIS A 102 -5.75 22.91 12.33
N VAL A 103 -6.04 22.48 11.10
CA VAL A 103 -6.58 21.14 10.83
C VAL A 103 -5.52 20.06 11.10
N ARG A 104 -5.92 18.95 11.74
CA ARG A 104 -5.02 17.81 11.98
C ARG A 104 -4.97 16.82 10.82
N GLU A 105 -6.12 16.52 10.21
CA GLU A 105 -6.22 15.67 9.01
C GLU A 105 -6.88 16.43 7.87
N LEU A 106 -6.19 16.50 6.73
CA LEU A 106 -6.72 17.05 5.49
C LEU A 106 -6.70 15.98 4.40
N VAL A 107 -7.88 15.73 3.81
CA VAL A 107 -8.05 14.83 2.67
C VAL A 107 -8.66 15.63 1.53
N ILE A 108 -8.00 15.64 0.37
CA ILE A 108 -8.52 16.23 -0.85
C ILE A 108 -8.43 15.19 -1.97
N GLU A 109 -9.58 14.69 -2.39
CA GLU A 109 -9.70 13.70 -3.43
C GLU A 109 -10.48 14.27 -4.61
N ILE A 110 -9.90 14.22 -5.80
CA ILE A 110 -10.57 14.68 -7.03
C ILE A 110 -10.62 13.50 -8.00
N ASP A 111 -11.83 13.09 -8.37
CA ASP A 111 -12.04 12.09 -9.41
C ASP A 111 -11.90 12.74 -10.79
N ARG A 112 -11.04 12.17 -11.65
CA ARG A 112 -10.60 12.78 -12.91
C ARG A 112 -10.67 11.84 -14.09
N THR A 113 -11.84 11.24 -14.28
CA THR A 113 -12.10 10.38 -15.44
C THR A 113 -12.19 11.14 -16.77
N SER A 114 -12.45 12.46 -16.78
CA SER A 114 -12.73 13.21 -18.03
C SER A 114 -12.23 14.66 -18.12
N CYS A 115 -11.53 15.19 -17.11
CA CYS A 115 -11.29 16.63 -16.98
C CYS A 115 -10.07 17.13 -17.77
N THR A 116 -10.22 18.25 -18.49
CA THR A 116 -9.16 18.88 -19.29
C THR A 116 -8.26 19.85 -18.51
N THR A 117 -8.69 20.33 -17.34
CA THR A 117 -7.91 21.29 -16.52
C THR A 117 -7.36 20.65 -15.24
N PRO A 118 -6.06 20.82 -14.95
CA PRO A 118 -5.47 20.31 -13.72
C PRO A 118 -5.92 21.16 -12.53
N ALA A 119 -6.57 20.56 -11.51
CA ALA A 119 -6.75 21.27 -10.24
C ALA A 119 -5.40 21.32 -9.50
N ILE A 120 -4.96 22.55 -9.27
CA ILE A 120 -3.69 22.88 -8.63
C ILE A 120 -3.91 23.01 -7.12
N ILE A 121 -3.01 22.47 -6.32
CA ILE A 121 -3.02 22.66 -4.87
C ILE A 121 -2.82 24.13 -4.55
N PRO A 122 -3.75 24.82 -3.87
CA PRO A 122 -3.58 26.22 -3.55
C PRO A 122 -2.37 26.46 -2.65
N LYS A 123 -1.59 27.49 -2.94
CA LYS A 123 -0.43 27.91 -2.12
C LYS A 123 -0.75 28.05 -0.63
N SER A 124 -1.98 28.45 -0.29
CA SER A 124 -2.42 28.57 1.10
C SER A 124 -2.47 27.23 1.87
N LEU A 125 -2.52 26.08 1.19
CA LEU A 125 -2.40 24.78 1.87
C LEU A 125 -0.96 24.48 2.28
N TYR A 126 0.03 25.06 1.61
CA TYR A 126 1.41 24.98 2.08
C TYR A 126 1.57 25.81 3.37
N THR A 127 0.86 26.93 3.52
CA THR A 127 0.84 27.67 4.80
C THR A 127 0.08 26.99 5.94
N LEU A 128 -0.33 25.72 5.79
CA LEU A 128 -0.96 24.97 6.87
C LEU A 128 -0.02 24.89 8.08
N SER A 129 -0.57 25.17 9.25
CA SER A 129 0.17 25.23 10.51
C SER A 129 0.83 23.89 10.86
N GLY A 130 1.83 23.92 11.75
CA GLY A 130 2.45 22.75 12.37
C GLY A 130 1.53 21.89 13.26
N MET A 131 0.22 21.86 13.02
CA MET A 131 -0.74 20.92 13.63
C MET A 131 -1.21 19.84 12.65
N LEU A 132 -0.94 19.99 11.35
CA LEU A 132 -1.31 19.00 10.34
C LEU A 132 -0.48 17.72 10.55
N VAL A 133 -1.16 16.62 10.85
CA VAL A 133 -0.59 15.30 11.10
C VAL A 133 -0.76 14.38 9.90
N THR A 134 -1.87 14.52 9.17
CA THR A 134 -2.21 13.68 8.03
C THR A 134 -2.63 14.52 6.84
N LEU A 135 -2.00 14.27 5.69
CA LEU A 135 -2.31 14.91 4.41
C LEU A 135 -2.49 13.83 3.34
N LYS A 136 -3.68 13.77 2.75
CA LYS A 136 -3.99 12.85 1.65
C LYS A 136 -4.47 13.64 0.44
N LEU A 137 -3.83 13.41 -0.69
CA LEU A 137 -4.05 14.13 -1.93
C LEU A 137 -4.25 13.12 -3.06
N LYS A 138 -5.33 13.25 -3.82
CA LYS A 138 -5.63 12.37 -4.95
C LYS A 138 -5.98 13.14 -6.22
N SER A 139 -5.40 12.68 -7.34
CA SER A 139 -5.27 13.47 -8.56
C SER A 139 -4.57 14.78 -8.15
N MET A 140 -4.82 15.99 -8.63
CA MET A 140 -4.08 17.22 -8.24
C MET A 140 -2.65 17.41 -8.79
N VAL A 141 -2.29 18.69 -8.90
CA VAL A 141 -0.98 19.18 -9.34
C VAL A 141 -0.39 20.03 -8.23
N LEU A 142 0.83 19.72 -7.79
CA LEU A 142 1.54 20.53 -6.80
C LEU A 142 1.89 21.91 -7.37
N VAL A 143 2.16 22.87 -6.50
CA VAL A 143 2.70 24.16 -6.94
C VAL A 143 4.20 24.15 -6.76
N ASP A 144 4.91 24.50 -7.84
CA ASP A 144 6.33 24.81 -7.76
C ASP A 144 6.49 26.21 -7.16
N ASP A 145 6.87 26.28 -5.89
CA ASP A 145 7.21 27.55 -5.24
C ASP A 145 8.64 27.48 -4.71
N VAL A 146 9.55 28.10 -5.47
CA VAL A 146 10.98 28.20 -5.19
C VAL A 146 11.27 29.06 -3.93
N ALA A 147 10.28 29.81 -3.41
CA ALA A 147 10.52 30.87 -2.44
C ALA A 147 9.87 30.68 -1.06
N SER A 148 9.12 29.60 -0.81
CA SER A 148 8.36 29.45 0.44
C SER A 148 9.06 28.51 1.44
N PRO A 149 9.48 28.99 2.63
CA PRO A 149 10.06 28.17 3.71
C PRO A 149 8.96 27.42 4.48
N VAL A 150 8.08 26.74 3.76
CA VAL A 150 6.97 26.01 4.36
C VAL A 150 7.48 24.67 4.85
N SER A 151 7.36 24.41 6.15
CA SER A 151 7.62 23.11 6.75
C SER A 151 6.34 22.51 7.33
N PHE A 152 6.01 21.31 6.88
CA PHE A 152 5.00 20.44 7.49
C PHE A 152 5.59 19.75 8.73
N SER A 153 5.91 20.54 9.74
CA SER A 153 6.70 20.15 10.92
C SER A 153 6.08 19.05 11.81
N SER A 154 4.78 18.81 11.70
CA SER A 154 4.06 17.77 12.47
C SER A 154 3.46 16.67 11.61
N LEU A 155 3.72 16.68 10.30
CA LEU A 155 3.11 15.75 9.36
C LEU A 155 3.77 14.38 9.50
N LYS A 156 2.97 13.40 9.92
CA LYS A 156 3.38 12.01 10.13
C LYS A 156 2.94 11.09 9.01
N ILE A 157 1.83 11.41 8.34
CA ILE A 157 1.23 10.57 7.30
C ILE A 157 1.00 11.41 6.05
N LEU A 158 1.60 10.99 4.94
CA LEU A 158 1.46 11.62 3.63
C LEU A 158 1.02 10.59 2.60
N SER A 159 -0.10 10.86 1.91
CA SER A 159 -0.62 10.02 0.84
C SER A 159 -0.74 10.83 -0.44
N LEU A 160 -0.06 10.37 -1.49
CA LEU A 160 0.06 11.01 -2.79
C LEU A 160 -0.44 10.05 -3.87
N ASP A 161 -1.70 10.19 -4.28
CA ASP A 161 -2.32 9.34 -5.29
C ASP A 161 -2.46 10.11 -6.61
N ASN A 162 -1.78 9.70 -7.68
CA ASN A 162 -1.88 10.30 -9.01
C ASN A 162 -1.56 11.81 -9.04
N ILE A 163 -0.48 12.21 -8.39
CA ILE A 163 -0.04 13.61 -8.26
C ILE A 163 0.87 14.01 -9.42
N LYS A 164 0.70 15.23 -9.97
CA LYS A 164 1.67 15.84 -10.90
C LYS A 164 2.59 16.84 -10.20
N TYR A 165 3.85 16.90 -10.63
CA TYR A 165 4.93 17.65 -9.98
C TYR A 165 5.55 18.65 -10.97
N PRO A 166 5.13 19.93 -11.04
CA PRO A 166 5.57 20.81 -12.15
C PRO A 166 7.09 20.96 -12.34
N GLY A 167 7.89 20.88 -11.27
CA GLY A 167 9.36 20.85 -11.34
C GLY A 167 9.97 19.43 -11.31
N GLY A 168 9.22 18.41 -11.72
CA GLY A 168 9.64 17.01 -11.80
C GLY A 168 10.25 16.47 -10.50
N ASP A 169 11.38 15.77 -10.63
CA ASP A 169 12.13 15.11 -9.56
C ASP A 169 12.50 16.07 -8.40
N GLU A 170 12.84 17.32 -8.70
CA GLU A 170 13.22 18.32 -7.68
C GLU A 170 12.03 18.70 -6.79
N SER A 171 10.81 18.69 -7.34
CA SER A 171 9.60 18.99 -6.57
C SER A 171 9.27 17.91 -5.55
N VAL A 172 9.53 16.64 -5.88
CA VAL A 172 9.38 15.51 -4.95
C VAL A 172 10.35 15.68 -3.77
N ASN A 173 11.62 15.91 -4.08
CA ASN A 173 12.66 16.09 -3.06
C ASN A 173 12.34 17.25 -2.11
N ARG A 174 11.90 18.39 -2.66
CA ARG A 174 11.50 19.56 -1.86
C ARG A 174 10.30 19.27 -0.97
N LEU A 175 9.27 18.59 -1.49
CA LEU A 175 8.10 18.21 -0.69
C LEU A 175 8.48 17.34 0.51
N LEU A 176 9.28 16.29 0.28
CA LEU A 176 9.67 15.36 1.32
C LEU A 176 10.64 15.97 2.35
N THR A 177 11.55 16.85 1.91
CA THR A 177 12.46 17.60 2.82
C THR A 177 11.68 18.50 3.78
N ASN A 178 10.52 19.01 3.34
CA ASN A 178 9.65 19.84 4.17
C ASN A 178 8.80 19.03 5.18
N CYS A 179 8.94 17.70 5.24
CA CYS A 179 8.19 16.80 6.14
C CYS A 179 9.14 16.06 7.11
N PRO A 180 9.77 16.76 8.08
CA PRO A 180 10.89 16.21 8.85
C PRO A 180 10.55 15.11 9.86
N VAL A 181 9.26 14.93 10.19
CA VAL A 181 8.76 13.93 11.15
C VAL A 181 7.86 12.88 10.50
N LEU A 182 7.92 12.76 9.17
CA LEU A 182 7.09 11.85 8.40
C LEU A 182 7.41 10.39 8.74
N GLU A 183 6.40 9.62 9.14
CA GLU A 183 6.52 8.21 9.55
C GLU A 183 5.92 7.25 8.51
N ASP A 184 4.91 7.69 7.75
CA ASP A 184 4.15 6.88 6.79
C ASP A 184 3.96 7.64 5.46
N LEU A 185 4.46 7.05 4.37
CA LEU A 185 4.37 7.59 3.03
C LEU A 185 3.71 6.57 2.08
N PHE A 186 2.58 6.97 1.51
CA PHE A 186 1.92 6.26 0.41
C PHE A 186 2.06 7.06 -0.89
N VAL A 187 2.49 6.41 -1.96
CA VAL A 187 2.56 7.00 -3.31
C VAL A 187 1.98 6.03 -4.31
N ASN A 188 0.95 6.47 -5.05
CA ASN A 188 0.45 5.74 -6.21
C ASN A 188 0.75 6.54 -7.48
N ARG A 189 1.70 6.05 -8.28
CA ARG A 189 2.11 6.67 -9.55
C ARG A 189 1.20 6.22 -10.69
N CYS A 190 0.87 7.15 -11.58
CA CYS A 190 -0.02 6.89 -12.71
C CYS A 190 0.67 7.30 -14.04
N PRO A 191 0.68 6.42 -15.06
CA PRO A 191 1.49 6.57 -16.28
C PRO A 191 1.11 7.77 -17.18
N ASP A 192 -0.15 8.20 -17.20
CA ASP A 192 -0.59 9.38 -17.99
C ASP A 192 -0.49 10.70 -17.19
N GLY A 193 -0.17 10.59 -15.90
CA GLY A 193 -0.31 11.65 -14.90
C GLY A 193 1.02 12.27 -14.50
N ASP A 194 1.97 11.42 -14.13
CA ASP A 194 3.23 11.74 -13.48
C ASP A 194 4.29 12.28 -14.48
N ASN A 195 5.08 13.25 -14.07
CA ASN A 195 6.15 13.87 -14.87
C ASN A 195 7.52 13.80 -14.16
N VAL A 196 7.69 12.78 -13.32
CA VAL A 196 8.87 12.47 -12.52
C VAL A 196 9.55 11.27 -13.16
N THR A 197 10.86 11.37 -13.37
CA THR A 197 11.67 10.24 -13.85
C THR A 197 12.33 9.51 -12.70
N VAL A 198 12.85 10.27 -11.71
CA VAL A 198 13.53 9.71 -10.54
C VAL A 198 12.78 10.13 -9.29
N PHE A 199 11.99 9.21 -8.74
CA PHE A 199 11.30 9.46 -7.49
C PHE A 199 12.21 9.11 -6.31
N THR A 200 12.71 10.13 -5.64
CA THR A 200 13.71 9.96 -4.57
C THR A 200 13.09 10.16 -3.20
N VAL A 201 13.27 9.18 -2.32
CA VAL A 201 12.76 9.17 -0.94
C VAL A 201 13.95 9.22 0.02
N ARG A 202 14.23 10.41 0.57
CA ARG A 202 15.23 10.62 1.62
C ARG A 202 14.59 11.24 2.86
N VAL A 203 13.99 10.39 3.68
CA VAL A 203 13.22 10.77 4.86
C VAL A 203 13.68 9.92 6.05
N PRO A 204 14.60 10.43 6.90
CA PRO A 204 15.20 9.64 7.98
C PRO A 204 14.21 9.14 9.03
N SER A 205 13.06 9.80 9.20
CA SER A 205 12.00 9.44 10.15
C SER A 205 11.03 8.38 9.62
N LEU A 206 11.12 8.02 8.34
CA LEU A 206 10.13 7.17 7.66
C LEU A 206 10.21 5.74 8.16
N LYS A 207 9.06 5.17 8.53
CA LYS A 207 8.89 3.79 9.00
C LYS A 207 8.11 2.92 8.03
N ILE A 208 7.14 3.51 7.32
CA ILE A 208 6.27 2.80 6.38
C ILE A 208 6.35 3.49 5.02
N LEU A 209 6.66 2.71 3.99
CA LEU A 209 6.66 3.16 2.60
C LEU A 209 5.83 2.20 1.75
N THR A 210 4.77 2.72 1.13
CA THR A 210 3.98 2.01 0.13
C THR A 210 4.03 2.75 -1.19
N MET A 211 4.49 2.08 -2.23
CA MET A 211 4.69 2.63 -3.56
C MET A 211 4.01 1.71 -4.58
N CYS A 212 2.98 2.22 -5.23
CA CYS A 212 2.27 1.52 -6.30
C CYS A 212 2.61 2.18 -7.64
N ASN A 213 2.83 1.40 -8.69
CA ASN A 213 3.03 1.91 -10.05
C ASN A 213 2.17 1.15 -11.06
N LYS A 214 1.12 1.77 -11.59
CA LYS A 214 0.22 1.10 -12.56
C LYS A 214 0.76 1.08 -14.00
N GLN A 215 2.07 1.19 -14.19
CA GLN A 215 2.69 1.37 -15.51
C GLN A 215 2.74 0.05 -16.28
N LYS A 216 2.13 0.01 -17.48
CA LYS A 216 2.17 -1.15 -18.39
C LYS A 216 3.34 -1.15 -19.38
N THR A 217 4.10 -0.06 -19.48
CA THR A 217 5.16 0.10 -20.48
C THR A 217 6.49 0.41 -19.80
N SER A 218 7.45 -0.50 -19.96
CA SER A 218 8.82 -0.39 -19.46
C SER A 218 9.56 0.76 -20.17
N ASN A 219 9.56 1.94 -19.57
CA ASN A 219 10.61 2.91 -19.85
C ASN A 219 11.69 2.71 -18.79
N ASP A 220 12.82 2.12 -19.16
CA ASP A 220 13.99 1.86 -18.30
C ASP A 220 14.59 3.13 -17.65
N ALA A 221 14.10 4.32 -18.02
CA ALA A 221 14.52 5.60 -17.48
C ALA A 221 13.91 5.92 -16.10
N GLU A 222 12.75 5.36 -15.79
CA GLU A 222 12.08 5.61 -14.51
C GLU A 222 12.67 4.75 -13.39
N ARG A 223 13.00 5.38 -12.27
CA ARG A 223 13.56 4.67 -11.11
C ARG A 223 13.14 5.30 -9.79
N VAL A 224 13.06 4.48 -8.76
CA VAL A 224 12.93 4.94 -7.37
C VAL A 224 14.26 4.85 -6.66
N VAL A 225 14.62 5.89 -5.92
CA VAL A 225 15.80 5.91 -5.07
C VAL A 225 15.36 6.02 -3.61
N ILE A 226 15.81 5.11 -2.75
CA ILE A 226 15.44 5.07 -1.33
C ILE A 226 16.70 5.19 -0.47
N ASP A 227 16.65 6.16 0.44
CA ASP A 227 17.59 6.34 1.54
C ASP A 227 16.82 6.68 2.83
N THR A 228 16.33 5.65 3.50
CA THR A 228 15.48 5.75 4.71
C THR A 228 15.83 4.66 5.73
N PRO A 229 16.94 4.76 6.47
CA PRO A 229 17.44 3.67 7.32
C PRO A 229 16.53 3.28 8.50
N SER A 230 15.54 4.11 8.84
CA SER A 230 14.52 3.83 9.87
C SER A 230 13.33 3.02 9.35
N LEU A 231 13.33 2.62 8.07
CA LEU A 231 12.20 1.93 7.45
C LEU A 231 11.97 0.55 8.09
N GLU A 232 10.73 0.31 8.51
CA GLU A 232 10.27 -0.92 9.15
C GLU A 232 9.41 -1.76 8.20
N THR A 233 8.61 -1.11 7.34
CA THR A 233 7.73 -1.75 6.36
C THR A 233 7.90 -1.13 4.98
N LEU A 234 8.11 -1.99 3.99
CA LEU A 234 8.20 -1.62 2.58
C LEU A 234 7.16 -2.39 1.77
N THR A 235 6.40 -1.69 0.93
CA THR A 235 5.50 -2.30 -0.05
C THR A 235 5.74 -1.70 -1.42
N PHE A 236 6.07 -2.56 -2.38
CA PHE A 236 6.10 -2.26 -3.81
C PHE A 236 5.03 -3.06 -4.52
N ASP A 237 4.22 -2.37 -5.31
CA ASP A 237 3.13 -2.97 -6.09
C ASP A 237 3.27 -2.54 -7.56
N ASP A 238 3.37 -3.52 -8.47
CA ASP A 238 3.61 -3.36 -9.92
C ASP A 238 4.81 -2.46 -10.28
N PHE A 239 5.90 -2.51 -9.49
CA PHE A 239 7.00 -1.54 -9.65
C PHE A 239 7.99 -1.93 -10.76
N THR A 240 8.59 -0.96 -11.47
CA THR A 240 9.51 -1.24 -12.60
C THR A 240 11.00 -1.26 -12.21
N GLY A 241 11.37 -0.60 -11.11
CA GLY A 241 12.72 -0.68 -10.57
C GLY A 241 13.00 0.28 -9.42
N CYS A 242 13.78 -0.18 -8.44
CA CYS A 242 14.25 0.66 -7.34
C CYS A 242 15.74 0.46 -7.08
N VAL A 243 16.37 1.47 -6.48
CA VAL A 243 17.76 1.48 -6.02
C VAL A 243 17.76 1.95 -4.58
N PHE A 244 18.35 1.13 -3.70
CA PHE A 244 18.64 1.55 -2.33
C PHE A 244 20.05 2.13 -2.28
N GLU A 245 20.19 3.32 -1.70
CA GLU A 245 21.51 3.94 -1.48
C GLU A 245 22.17 3.42 -0.20
N THR A 246 21.36 3.04 0.78
CA THR A 246 21.78 2.52 2.08
C THR A 246 21.07 1.21 2.39
N GLU A 247 21.68 0.40 3.26
CA GLU A 247 21.00 -0.79 3.80
C GLU A 247 19.82 -0.37 4.68
N MET A 248 18.79 -1.22 4.77
CA MET A 248 17.61 -0.99 5.60
C MET A 248 17.69 -1.86 6.88
N PRO A 249 18.46 -1.46 7.91
CA PRO A 249 18.77 -2.33 9.05
C PRO A 249 17.55 -2.67 9.92
N ASN A 250 16.53 -1.81 9.89
CA ASN A 250 15.34 -1.91 10.74
C ASN A 250 14.14 -2.57 10.03
N ILE A 251 14.30 -3.00 8.78
CA ILE A 251 13.19 -3.56 8.02
C ILE A 251 12.69 -4.85 8.68
N VAL A 252 11.38 -4.91 8.92
CA VAL A 252 10.70 -6.05 9.53
C VAL A 252 9.87 -6.78 8.49
N LYS A 253 9.13 -6.02 7.67
CA LYS A 253 8.23 -6.55 6.64
C LYS A 253 8.54 -5.93 5.28
N ALA A 254 8.58 -6.76 4.24
CA ALA A 254 8.71 -6.30 2.87
C ALA A 254 7.76 -7.07 1.95
N ASP A 255 6.87 -6.36 1.27
CA ASP A 255 6.00 -6.89 0.22
C ASP A 255 6.51 -6.35 -1.11
N ILE A 256 7.10 -7.20 -1.95
CA ILE A 256 7.83 -6.79 -3.13
C ILE A 256 7.20 -7.42 -4.36
N ASP A 257 6.45 -6.60 -5.10
CA ASP A 257 5.93 -6.92 -6.41
C ASP A 257 6.60 -6.03 -7.46
N ILE A 258 7.50 -6.64 -8.25
CA ILE A 258 8.34 -5.90 -9.19
C ILE A 258 8.35 -6.59 -10.56
N MET A 259 8.14 -5.78 -11.58
CA MET A 259 8.19 -6.10 -13.00
C MET A 259 9.53 -5.60 -13.59
N TYR A 260 10.33 -6.47 -14.21
CA TYR A 260 11.49 -6.11 -15.06
C TYR A 260 12.73 -5.45 -14.38
N SER A 261 13.01 -5.69 -13.09
CA SER A 261 14.14 -5.04 -12.39
C SER A 261 15.40 -5.90 -12.16
N HIS A 262 16.51 -5.24 -11.78
CA HIS A 262 17.72 -5.87 -11.21
C HIS A 262 17.47 -6.32 -9.75
N SER A 263 16.69 -7.38 -9.56
CA SER A 263 16.16 -7.81 -8.26
C SER A 263 17.22 -8.15 -7.20
N GLU A 264 18.43 -8.56 -7.59
CA GLU A 264 19.50 -8.95 -6.65
C GLU A 264 19.90 -7.82 -5.69
N LYS A 265 20.06 -6.60 -6.21
CA LYS A 265 20.46 -5.43 -5.38
C LYS A 265 19.38 -5.06 -4.36
N ILE A 266 18.12 -5.19 -4.77
CA ILE A 266 16.94 -4.91 -3.93
C ILE A 266 16.91 -5.90 -2.77
N LEU A 267 17.02 -7.20 -3.09
CA LEU A 267 16.99 -8.28 -2.11
C LEU A 267 18.14 -8.20 -1.10
N CYS A 268 19.34 -7.83 -1.54
CA CYS A 268 20.48 -7.69 -0.63
C CYS A 268 20.35 -6.49 0.31
N SER A 269 19.61 -5.45 -0.06
CA SER A 269 19.41 -4.24 0.75
C SER A 269 18.41 -4.43 1.89
N ILE A 270 17.59 -5.49 1.83
CA ILE A 270 16.52 -5.81 2.79
C ILE A 270 16.76 -7.11 3.57
N THR A 271 17.98 -7.64 3.55
CA THR A 271 18.36 -8.89 4.24
C THR A 271 17.95 -9.03 5.71
N PRO A 272 17.79 -7.95 6.52
CA PRO A 272 17.33 -8.07 7.91
C PRO A 272 15.84 -8.43 8.09
N VAL A 273 15.06 -8.48 7.00
CA VAL A 273 13.62 -8.71 7.01
C VAL A 273 13.22 -10.01 7.71
N LYS A 274 12.04 -10.01 8.36
CA LYS A 274 11.44 -11.17 9.04
C LYS A 274 10.26 -11.76 8.29
N ASP A 275 9.50 -10.92 7.60
CA ASP A 275 8.34 -11.30 6.79
C ASP A 275 8.51 -10.73 5.37
N LEU A 276 8.63 -11.61 4.38
CA LEU A 276 8.91 -11.25 2.99
C LEU A 276 7.85 -11.86 2.07
N LEU A 277 7.14 -11.01 1.31
CA LEU A 277 6.37 -11.40 0.14
C LEU A 277 7.12 -10.99 -1.12
N LEU A 278 7.23 -11.88 -2.10
CA LEU A 278 7.98 -11.65 -3.33
C LEU A 278 7.22 -12.12 -4.57
N CYS A 279 6.91 -11.22 -5.52
CA CYS A 279 6.63 -11.52 -6.92
C CYS A 279 7.65 -10.77 -7.78
N LEU A 280 8.41 -11.50 -8.58
CA LEU A 280 9.42 -10.93 -9.48
C LEU A 280 9.14 -11.41 -10.88
N SER A 281 8.64 -10.56 -11.76
CA SER A 281 8.49 -10.90 -13.18
C SER A 281 9.75 -10.46 -13.94
N SER A 282 10.77 -11.32 -14.02
CA SER A 282 12.07 -10.98 -14.63
C SER A 282 12.19 -11.50 -16.05
N SER A 283 12.86 -10.74 -16.92
CA SER A 283 13.13 -11.14 -18.31
C SER A 283 14.50 -11.81 -18.51
N LYS A 284 15.46 -11.66 -17.58
CA LYS A 284 16.82 -12.25 -17.69
C LYS A 284 17.49 -12.48 -16.32
N ASP A 285 18.13 -13.66 -16.18
CA ASP A 285 19.16 -14.04 -15.19
C ASP A 285 19.17 -13.29 -13.85
N THR A 286 18.15 -13.51 -13.02
CA THR A 286 18.15 -13.08 -11.63
C THR A 286 18.49 -14.26 -10.74
N ASN A 287 19.73 -14.33 -10.25
CA ASN A 287 20.12 -15.31 -9.24
C ASN A 287 20.40 -14.59 -7.92
N PRO A 288 19.43 -14.53 -6.99
CA PRO A 288 19.64 -13.87 -5.69
C PRO A 288 20.63 -14.62 -4.77
N GLY A 289 21.40 -15.58 -5.28
CA GLY A 289 22.36 -16.41 -4.56
C GLY A 289 23.48 -15.68 -3.82
N GLY A 290 23.55 -14.35 -3.88
CA GLY A 290 24.43 -13.52 -3.05
C GLY A 290 23.81 -13.02 -1.73
N CYS A 291 22.48 -13.04 -1.57
CA CYS A 291 21.82 -12.42 -0.42
C CYS A 291 21.43 -13.48 0.64
N ALA A 292 21.80 -13.25 1.90
CA ALA A 292 21.50 -14.16 3.01
C ALA A 292 20.48 -13.55 3.97
N PHE A 293 19.32 -14.18 4.07
CA PHE A 293 18.17 -13.75 4.88
C PHE A 293 18.18 -14.44 6.26
N HIS A 294 19.21 -14.18 7.06
CA HIS A 294 19.42 -14.86 8.35
C HIS A 294 18.32 -14.62 9.41
N ARG A 295 17.45 -13.63 9.20
CA ARG A 295 16.37 -13.25 10.11
C ARG A 295 14.98 -13.60 9.60
N LEU A 296 14.86 -14.10 8.37
CA LEU A 296 13.58 -14.40 7.75
C LEU A 296 12.88 -15.54 8.49
N VAL A 297 11.62 -15.29 8.85
CA VAL A 297 10.75 -16.21 9.60
C VAL A 297 9.60 -16.67 8.72
N ASP A 298 8.99 -15.74 7.97
CA ASP A 298 7.86 -16.01 7.09
C ASP A 298 8.19 -15.55 5.67
N PHE A 299 7.98 -16.43 4.69
CA PHE A 299 8.26 -16.15 3.29
C PHE A 299 7.06 -16.53 2.43
N THR A 300 6.58 -15.58 1.64
CA THR A 300 5.56 -15.77 0.62
C THR A 300 6.16 -15.54 -0.76
N LEU A 301 6.05 -16.52 -1.65
CA LEU A 301 6.50 -16.42 -3.04
C LEU A 301 5.31 -16.52 -3.99
N CYS A 302 5.19 -15.52 -4.86
CA CYS A 302 4.28 -15.57 -5.98
C CYS A 302 4.90 -16.38 -7.12
N ARG A 303 4.14 -17.34 -7.65
CA ARG A 303 4.53 -18.22 -8.76
C ARG A 303 4.19 -17.63 -10.13
N CYS A 304 4.10 -16.30 -10.20
CA CYS A 304 3.83 -15.50 -11.39
C CYS A 304 4.92 -15.67 -12.48
N ASP A 305 6.17 -15.93 -12.07
CA ASP A 305 7.36 -15.89 -12.91
C ASP A 305 7.94 -17.26 -13.24
N LYS A 306 8.62 -17.40 -14.38
CA LYS A 306 9.24 -18.66 -14.81
C LYS A 306 10.34 -19.12 -13.85
N GLN A 307 11.07 -18.22 -13.22
CA GLN A 307 12.21 -18.53 -12.35
C GLN A 307 11.80 -18.70 -10.89
N TRP A 308 10.50 -18.82 -10.57
CA TRP A 308 10.03 -18.96 -9.18
C TRP A 308 10.74 -20.10 -8.43
N LEU A 309 11.04 -21.23 -9.10
CA LEU A 309 11.80 -22.34 -8.51
C LEU A 309 13.22 -21.93 -8.10
N ASN A 310 13.92 -21.17 -8.94
CA ASN A 310 15.27 -20.69 -8.65
C ASN A 310 15.24 -19.70 -7.48
N ILE A 311 14.26 -18.79 -7.49
CA ILE A 311 14.05 -17.80 -6.42
C ILE A 311 13.77 -18.52 -5.10
N LEU A 312 12.82 -19.47 -5.10
CA LEU A 312 12.50 -20.30 -3.95
C LEU A 312 13.76 -20.95 -3.38
N MET A 313 14.53 -21.65 -4.23
CA MET A 313 15.71 -22.37 -3.76
C MET A 313 16.81 -21.45 -3.22
N CYS A 314 16.99 -20.26 -3.80
CA CYS A 314 17.94 -19.28 -3.30
C CYS A 314 17.54 -18.76 -1.91
N VAL A 315 16.27 -18.39 -1.74
CA VAL A 315 15.77 -17.90 -0.45
C VAL A 315 15.84 -19.00 0.61
N LEU A 316 15.43 -20.24 0.29
CA LEU A 316 15.52 -21.37 1.23
C LEU A 316 16.96 -21.60 1.72
N ARG A 317 17.95 -21.53 0.82
CA ARG A 317 19.38 -21.66 1.18
C ARG A 317 19.88 -20.52 2.05
N GLY A 318 19.40 -19.31 1.82
CA GLY A 318 19.80 -18.11 2.58
C GLY A 318 19.08 -17.91 3.91
N SER A 319 18.06 -18.71 4.25
CA SER A 319 17.11 -18.42 5.32
C SER A 319 17.04 -19.51 6.41
N PRO A 320 18.10 -19.71 7.22
CA PRO A 320 18.16 -20.82 8.19
C PRO A 320 17.08 -20.79 9.28
N LYS A 321 16.45 -19.63 9.54
CA LYS A 321 15.42 -19.46 10.56
C LYS A 321 13.98 -19.48 10.03
N LEU A 322 13.80 -19.80 8.74
CA LEU A 322 12.49 -19.80 8.10
C LEU A 322 11.56 -20.82 8.75
N ARG A 323 10.37 -20.38 9.19
CA ARG A 323 9.35 -21.20 9.85
C ARG A 323 8.10 -21.36 8.99
N GLY A 324 7.68 -20.31 8.28
CA GLY A 324 6.53 -20.32 7.39
C GLY A 324 6.93 -20.12 5.93
N LEU A 325 6.50 -21.03 5.04
CA LEU A 325 6.60 -20.89 3.60
C LEU A 325 5.19 -20.88 2.99
N LYS A 326 4.88 -19.85 2.21
CA LYS A 326 3.66 -19.75 1.43
C LYS A 326 3.99 -19.62 -0.05
N LEU A 327 3.36 -20.43 -0.88
CA LEU A 327 3.46 -20.41 -2.33
C LEU A 327 2.09 -20.02 -2.89
N ASP A 328 2.02 -18.89 -3.58
CA ASP A 328 0.76 -18.27 -4.00
C ASP A 328 0.79 -17.90 -5.49
N GLN A 329 -0.35 -17.56 -6.08
CA GLN A 329 -0.46 -17.11 -7.48
C GLN A 329 -1.34 -15.84 -7.56
N TYR A 330 -0.77 -14.69 -7.16
CA TYR A 330 -1.48 -13.40 -7.20
C TYR A 330 -1.77 -12.89 -8.62
N HIS A 331 -0.95 -13.29 -9.59
CA HIS A 331 -1.08 -12.88 -10.99
C HIS A 331 -1.50 -14.05 -11.88
N GLY A 332 -2.29 -13.74 -12.91
CA GLY A 332 -2.65 -14.71 -13.93
C GLY A 332 -1.41 -15.26 -14.63
N SER A 333 -1.28 -16.58 -14.66
CA SER A 333 -0.21 -17.27 -15.41
C SER A 333 -0.27 -16.85 -16.88
N GLN A 334 0.86 -16.43 -17.46
CA GLN A 334 0.92 -16.12 -18.88
C GLN A 334 0.76 -17.43 -19.68
N ALA A 335 -0.40 -17.59 -20.32
CA ALA A 335 -0.92 -18.83 -20.91
C ALA A 335 -0.08 -19.51 -22.02
N ASN A 336 1.15 -19.08 -22.31
CA ASN A 336 1.99 -19.58 -23.40
C ASN A 336 3.46 -19.79 -23.00
N GLN A 337 3.75 -19.96 -21.71
CA GLN A 337 5.13 -20.06 -21.23
C GLN A 337 5.50 -21.50 -20.85
N PRO A 338 6.70 -21.99 -21.23
CA PRO A 338 7.15 -23.33 -20.86
C PRO A 338 7.28 -23.45 -19.33
N SER A 339 6.87 -24.60 -18.78
CA SER A 339 7.01 -24.90 -17.37
C SER A 339 8.49 -24.86 -16.96
N PRO A 340 8.82 -24.35 -15.77
CA PRO A 340 10.20 -24.35 -15.32
C PRO A 340 10.63 -25.76 -14.94
N CYS A 341 11.75 -26.23 -15.47
CA CYS A 341 12.26 -27.56 -15.15
C CYS A 341 12.74 -27.63 -13.70
N TRP A 342 12.12 -28.48 -12.88
CA TRP A 342 12.66 -28.82 -11.57
C TRP A 342 13.97 -29.58 -11.72
N SER A 343 14.95 -29.20 -10.90
CA SER A 343 16.19 -29.94 -10.72
C SER A 343 16.46 -30.07 -9.24
N GLU A 344 16.51 -31.31 -8.76
CA GLU A 344 16.66 -31.54 -7.33
C GLU A 344 18.00 -30.95 -6.84
N PRO A 345 17.99 -30.13 -5.77
CA PRO A 345 19.21 -29.57 -5.21
C PRO A 345 20.13 -30.66 -4.65
N SER A 346 21.43 -30.59 -4.93
CA SER A 346 22.43 -31.49 -4.34
C SER A 346 22.56 -31.35 -2.82
N LEU A 347 22.30 -30.14 -2.29
CA LEU A 347 22.34 -29.82 -0.88
C LEU A 347 20.96 -29.39 -0.41
N VAL A 348 20.49 -30.03 0.64
CA VAL A 348 19.23 -29.70 1.30
C VAL A 348 19.41 -28.40 2.09
N PRO A 349 18.58 -27.37 1.86
CA PRO A 349 18.61 -26.14 2.66
C PRO A 349 18.45 -26.42 4.15
N GLU A 350 19.23 -25.72 4.98
CA GLU A 350 19.25 -25.91 6.43
C GLU A 350 17.85 -25.71 7.05
N CYS A 351 17.08 -24.75 6.53
CA CYS A 351 15.74 -24.46 7.03
C CYS A 351 14.76 -25.62 6.91
N LEU A 352 14.84 -26.42 5.85
CA LEU A 352 14.02 -27.63 5.70
C LEU A 352 14.37 -28.66 6.78
N LEU A 353 15.63 -28.70 7.19
CA LEU A 353 16.11 -29.66 8.18
C LEU A 353 15.80 -29.21 9.61
N SER A 354 15.81 -27.92 9.92
CA SER A 354 15.89 -27.45 11.31
C SER A 354 14.81 -26.48 11.79
N SER A 355 14.08 -25.80 10.88
CA SER A 355 13.22 -24.68 11.29
C SER A 355 11.87 -24.58 10.59
N LEU A 356 11.71 -25.11 9.37
CA LEU A 356 10.46 -24.99 8.62
C LEU A 356 9.34 -25.79 9.31
N GLU A 357 8.28 -25.08 9.72
CA GLU A 357 7.14 -25.62 10.46
C GLU A 357 5.88 -25.71 9.60
N THR A 358 5.66 -24.76 8.69
CA THR A 358 4.44 -24.71 7.88
C THR A 358 4.72 -24.45 6.42
N LEU A 359 4.03 -25.21 5.56
CA LEU A 359 3.92 -24.94 4.11
C LEU A 359 2.46 -24.65 3.78
N GLU A 360 2.19 -23.54 3.12
CA GLU A 360 0.88 -23.23 2.52
C GLU A 360 1.05 -23.11 1.01
N TRP A 361 0.27 -23.85 0.25
CA TRP A 361 0.28 -23.80 -1.21
C TRP A 361 -1.13 -23.42 -1.68
N ALA A 362 -1.25 -22.23 -2.26
CA ALA A 362 -2.47 -21.76 -2.90
C ALA A 362 -2.43 -22.01 -4.41
N ASP A 363 -3.60 -22.23 -5.00
CA ASP A 363 -3.80 -22.51 -6.42
C ASP A 363 -2.90 -23.64 -6.95
N TYR A 364 -2.80 -24.73 -6.19
CA TYR A 364 -2.04 -25.92 -6.58
C TYR A 364 -2.73 -26.63 -7.75
N GLU A 365 -2.01 -26.84 -8.85
CA GLU A 365 -2.49 -27.43 -10.10
C GLU A 365 -2.15 -28.92 -10.20
N GLY A 366 -1.17 -29.41 -9.43
CA GLY A 366 -0.74 -30.80 -9.49
C GLY A 366 0.10 -31.12 -10.71
N THR A 367 0.81 -30.13 -11.26
CA THR A 367 1.79 -30.39 -12.33
C THR A 367 2.93 -31.26 -11.81
N LYS A 368 3.69 -31.86 -12.73
CA LYS A 368 4.83 -32.72 -12.36
C LYS A 368 5.82 -31.97 -11.48
N GLU A 369 6.13 -30.72 -11.84
CA GLU A 369 7.09 -29.87 -11.15
C GLU A 369 6.59 -29.49 -9.75
N GLU A 370 5.31 -29.13 -9.61
CA GLU A 370 4.71 -28.82 -8.32
C GLU A 370 4.72 -30.04 -7.38
N LYS A 371 4.43 -31.24 -7.90
CA LYS A 371 4.51 -32.50 -7.15
C LYS A 371 5.93 -32.76 -6.66
N GLU A 372 6.92 -32.65 -7.53
CA GLU A 372 8.33 -32.88 -7.19
C GLU A 372 8.82 -31.91 -6.09
N VAL A 373 8.39 -30.64 -6.11
CA VAL A 373 8.72 -29.65 -5.06
C VAL A 373 8.08 -30.00 -3.72
N VAL A 374 6.79 -30.35 -3.71
CA VAL A 374 6.08 -30.71 -2.48
C VAL A 374 6.69 -31.97 -1.87
N GLU A 375 6.93 -33.01 -2.68
CA GLU A 375 7.57 -34.25 -2.23
C GLU A 375 8.97 -33.98 -1.67
N TYR A 376 9.75 -33.14 -2.33
CA TYR A 376 11.07 -32.75 -1.84
C TYR A 376 11.00 -32.07 -0.46
N ILE A 377 10.06 -31.14 -0.27
CA ILE A 377 9.88 -30.45 1.02
C ILE A 377 9.38 -31.44 2.09
N LEU A 378 8.42 -32.32 1.79
CA LEU A 378 7.91 -33.32 2.73
C LEU A 378 8.99 -34.33 3.16
N ARG A 379 9.83 -34.76 2.20
CA ARG A 379 10.93 -35.71 2.42
C ARG A 379 12.06 -35.12 3.25
N ASN A 380 12.26 -33.80 3.22
CA ASN A 380 13.37 -33.14 3.92
C ASN A 380 12.94 -32.38 5.17
N GLY A 381 11.69 -31.94 5.23
CA GLY A 381 11.07 -31.15 6.29
C GLY A 381 10.97 -31.89 7.62
N SER A 382 12.01 -31.82 8.44
CA SER A 382 12.06 -32.59 9.70
C SER A 382 11.21 -31.96 10.82
N CYS A 383 11.02 -30.63 10.77
CA CYS A 383 10.23 -29.86 11.74
C CYS A 383 8.82 -29.50 11.25
N LEU A 384 8.43 -29.95 10.04
CA LEU A 384 7.13 -29.64 9.46
C LEU A 384 6.00 -30.13 10.36
N LYS A 385 5.10 -29.22 10.73
CA LYS A 385 3.91 -29.49 11.54
C LYS A 385 2.66 -29.53 10.68
N ARG A 386 2.58 -28.68 9.66
CA ARG A 386 1.39 -28.55 8.82
C ARG A 386 1.74 -28.19 7.39
N VAL A 387 1.12 -28.90 6.45
CA VAL A 387 1.13 -28.58 5.02
C VAL A 387 -0.32 -28.39 4.59
N THR A 388 -0.64 -27.20 4.08
CA THR A 388 -1.96 -26.84 3.59
C THR A 388 -1.91 -26.68 2.08
N ILE A 389 -2.76 -27.40 1.35
CA ILE A 389 -2.83 -27.34 -0.12
C ILE A 389 -4.23 -26.93 -0.52
N SER A 390 -4.35 -25.79 -1.20
CA SER A 390 -5.59 -25.29 -1.78
C SER A 390 -5.53 -25.55 -3.29
N SER A 391 -6.48 -26.36 -3.78
CA SER A 391 -6.49 -26.86 -5.15
C SER A 391 -7.17 -25.88 -6.10
N LYS A 392 -6.55 -25.60 -7.25
CA LYS A 392 -7.16 -24.88 -8.39
C LYS A 392 -8.08 -25.74 -9.28
N PRO A 393 -7.83 -27.06 -9.49
CA PRO A 393 -8.67 -27.92 -10.33
C PRO A 393 -10.17 -27.76 -10.09
N THR A 394 -10.90 -27.58 -11.21
CA THR A 394 -12.36 -27.52 -11.20
C THR A 394 -12.96 -28.93 -11.24
N ASP A 395 -12.20 -29.91 -11.75
CA ASP A 395 -12.64 -31.30 -11.86
C ASP A 395 -12.44 -32.06 -10.53
N PRO A 396 -13.52 -32.63 -9.94
CA PRO A 396 -13.43 -33.36 -8.67
C PRO A 396 -12.59 -34.64 -8.72
N GLU A 397 -12.51 -35.32 -9.86
CA GLU A 397 -11.77 -36.58 -9.99
C GLU A 397 -10.27 -36.34 -10.04
N GLU A 398 -9.83 -35.34 -10.83
CA GLU A 398 -8.45 -34.84 -10.83
C GLU A 398 -8.03 -34.33 -9.44
N LYS A 399 -8.90 -33.56 -8.76
CA LYS A 399 -8.65 -33.09 -7.38
C LYS A 399 -8.47 -34.28 -6.42
N LEU A 400 -9.32 -35.30 -6.51
CA LEU A 400 -9.26 -36.47 -5.64
C LEU A 400 -7.98 -37.28 -5.87
N GLU A 401 -7.59 -37.51 -7.13
CA GLU A 401 -6.39 -38.30 -7.43
C GLU A 401 -5.13 -37.58 -6.95
N MET A 402 -5.04 -36.28 -7.19
CA MET A 402 -3.97 -35.42 -6.67
C MET A 402 -3.87 -35.47 -5.13
N ILE A 403 -5.00 -35.43 -4.42
CA ILE A 403 -5.06 -35.55 -2.96
C ILE A 403 -4.51 -36.91 -2.50
N LYS A 404 -4.91 -38.01 -3.16
CA LYS A 404 -4.43 -39.36 -2.82
C LYS A 404 -2.93 -39.47 -2.97
N GLU A 405 -2.39 -38.99 -4.10
CA GLU A 405 -0.94 -39.04 -4.37
C GLU A 405 -0.16 -38.31 -3.27
N LEU A 406 -0.55 -37.07 -2.94
CA LEU A 406 0.09 -36.27 -1.90
C LEU A 406 -0.06 -36.86 -0.49
N ALA A 407 -1.18 -37.53 -0.23
CA ALA A 407 -1.40 -38.22 1.05
C ALA A 407 -0.51 -39.46 1.21
N LEU A 408 -0.10 -40.08 0.10
CA LEU A 408 0.80 -41.24 0.05
C LEU A 408 2.28 -40.84 0.05
N SER A 409 2.61 -39.57 -0.22
CA SER A 409 3.99 -39.08 -0.20
C SER A 409 4.67 -39.29 1.16
N PHE A 410 5.95 -39.67 1.12
CA PHE A 410 6.75 -39.86 2.32
C PHE A 410 6.95 -38.53 3.07
N ARG A 411 6.75 -38.55 4.39
CA ARG A 411 6.92 -37.41 5.28
C ARG A 411 8.02 -37.70 6.28
N ARG A 412 9.03 -36.83 6.35
CA ARG A 412 10.12 -36.96 7.33
C ARG A 412 9.68 -36.63 8.74
N SER A 413 8.84 -35.61 8.89
CA SER A 413 8.25 -35.26 10.18
C SER A 413 7.05 -36.15 10.48
N PRO A 414 7.04 -36.90 11.60
CA PRO A 414 5.93 -37.79 11.96
C PRO A 414 4.70 -37.01 12.46
N ILE A 415 4.87 -35.75 12.87
CA ILE A 415 3.78 -34.89 13.36
C ILE A 415 3.16 -34.03 12.25
N CYS A 416 3.70 -34.12 11.03
CA CYS A 416 3.26 -33.30 9.90
C CYS A 416 1.84 -33.69 9.47
N GLN A 417 0.90 -32.75 9.62
CA GLN A 417 -0.47 -32.89 9.14
C GLN A 417 -0.61 -32.32 7.73
N LEU A 418 -1.27 -33.07 6.85
CA LEU A 418 -1.62 -32.61 5.50
C LEU A 418 -3.09 -32.20 5.50
N VAL A 419 -3.36 -30.94 5.16
CA VAL A 419 -4.69 -30.32 5.13
C VAL A 419 -4.98 -29.89 3.70
N PHE A 420 -6.18 -30.21 3.22
CA PHE A 420 -6.63 -29.84 1.89
C PHE A 420 -7.83 -28.89 1.99
N ASN A 421 -7.79 -27.77 1.27
CA ASN A 421 -8.87 -26.79 1.21
C ASN A 421 -9.64 -26.83 -0.13
#